data_AF-A0A380K4B2-F1
#
_entry.id   AF-A0A380K4B2-F1
#
_cell.length_a   1.000
_cell.length_b   1.000
_cell.length_c   1.000
_cell.angle_alpha   90.00
_cell.angle_beta   90.00
_cell.angle_gamma   90.00
#
_symmetry.space_group_name_H-M   'P 1'
#
loop_
_entity.id
_entity.type
_entity.pdbx_description
1 polymer ?
#
loop_
_entity_poly.entity_id
_entity_poly.type
_entity_poly.pdbx_seq_one_letter_code
_entity_poly.pdbx_strand_id
1 'polypeptide(L)'
;MKKQLFDYDDSDLKSVVDYSQILLDKKFEQVIEEYQNTPYKTYEDFHTKTISDFEDKKISMKSKGQYGNYIEKYFYGYQPNNDSAADFEKIGLELKVTPFKVNKNGSISAKERLVLTILNYMEENLDDFYSTHLWQKCSKILLLFYNGLLDGQTMADYVIKKVFLFEWFEEDMEVILEDYKRITEKIKSGRAHELSESDGNYLSTCTKGAGKGKDFREQPFSNEPAKQRAWELKSSYMTYLINNKIFTPLVKSSATSSLITRAPEVKLFGLAQTKYLRFYTCEVV
;
A
#
# COMPACT_ATOMS: atom_id res chain seq x y z
N MET A 1 17.26 -21.00 -8.14
CA MET A 1 16.53 -21.84 -7.18
C MET A 1 15.16 -21.21 -6.93
N LYS A 2 14.08 -21.99 -6.83
CA LYS A 2 12.76 -21.45 -6.48
C LYS A 2 12.80 -21.03 -5.00
N LYS A 3 12.68 -19.74 -4.71
CA LYS A 3 12.58 -19.25 -3.32
C LYS A 3 11.35 -19.87 -2.65
N GLN A 4 11.53 -20.38 -1.44
CA GLN A 4 10.43 -20.93 -0.62
C GLN A 4 9.66 -19.79 0.04
N LEU A 5 8.47 -20.07 0.59
CA LEU A 5 7.80 -19.09 1.42
C LEU A 5 8.66 -18.75 2.63
N PHE A 6 8.66 -17.47 2.98
CA PHE A 6 9.41 -16.88 4.09
C PHE A 6 10.93 -16.87 3.91
N ASP A 7 11.44 -17.19 2.72
CA ASP A 7 12.87 -17.15 2.39
C ASP A 7 13.33 -15.73 2.01
N TYR A 8 13.35 -14.86 3.02
CA TYR A 8 13.85 -13.49 2.93
C TYR A 8 14.50 -13.06 4.26
N ASP A 9 15.38 -12.07 4.24
CA ASP A 9 15.87 -11.39 5.44
C ASP A 9 15.02 -10.15 5.73
N ASP A 10 14.28 -10.16 6.83
CA ASP A 10 13.43 -9.05 7.32
C ASP A 10 14.23 -7.84 7.85
N SER A 11 15.56 -7.97 7.94
CA SER A 11 16.47 -6.87 8.27
C SER A 11 17.13 -6.23 7.04
N ASP A 12 16.88 -6.74 5.83
CA ASP A 12 17.39 -6.19 4.57
C ASP A 12 16.25 -5.78 3.64
N LEU A 13 16.11 -4.46 3.43
CA LEU A 13 15.14 -3.87 2.53
C LEU A 13 15.20 -4.46 1.12
N LYS A 14 16.40 -4.70 0.58
CA LYS A 14 16.55 -5.26 -0.76
C LYS A 14 16.05 -6.71 -0.80
N SER A 15 16.39 -7.50 0.22
CA SER A 15 15.90 -8.87 0.35
C SER A 15 14.37 -8.94 0.36
N VAL A 16 13.70 -8.09 1.16
CA VAL A 16 12.23 -8.03 1.21
C VAL A 16 11.67 -7.67 -0.16
N VAL A 17 12.14 -6.58 -0.80
CA VAL A 17 11.65 -6.14 -2.12
C VAL A 17 11.85 -7.21 -3.20
N ASP A 18 13.01 -7.87 -3.24
CA ASP A 18 13.32 -8.93 -4.19
C ASP A 18 12.43 -10.16 -3.96
N TYR A 19 12.16 -10.51 -2.71
CA TYR A 19 11.24 -11.59 -2.35
C TYR A 19 9.81 -11.27 -2.82
N SER A 20 9.35 -10.04 -2.66
CA SER A 20 8.02 -9.61 -3.08
C SER A 20 7.79 -9.72 -4.59
N GLN A 21 8.84 -9.64 -5.42
CA GLN A 21 8.71 -9.79 -6.88
C GLN A 21 8.12 -11.14 -7.31
N ILE A 22 8.23 -12.18 -6.47
CA ILE A 22 7.66 -13.51 -6.70
C ILE A 22 6.13 -13.44 -6.88
N LEU A 23 5.47 -12.42 -6.32
CA LEU A 23 4.02 -12.25 -6.41
C LEU A 23 3.52 -11.81 -7.80
N LEU A 24 4.38 -11.27 -8.68
CA LEU A 24 3.97 -10.68 -9.96
C LEU A 24 3.28 -11.67 -10.91
N ASP A 25 3.67 -12.94 -10.83
CA ASP A 25 3.19 -14.01 -11.71
C ASP A 25 2.42 -15.10 -10.98
N LYS A 26 2.00 -14.83 -9.74
CA LYS A 26 1.38 -15.82 -8.86
C LYS A 26 -0.04 -15.42 -8.49
N LYS A 27 -1.00 -16.32 -8.76
CA LYS A 27 -2.35 -16.22 -8.19
C LYS A 27 -2.29 -16.42 -6.68
N PHE A 28 -3.17 -15.74 -5.97
CA PHE A 28 -3.25 -15.89 -4.52
C PHE A 28 -3.56 -17.34 -4.08
N GLU A 29 -4.36 -18.09 -4.86
CA GLU A 29 -4.57 -19.52 -4.63
C GLU A 29 -3.26 -20.32 -4.56
N GLN A 30 -2.29 -20.01 -5.44
CA GLN A 30 -0.99 -20.69 -5.44
C GLN A 30 -0.16 -20.30 -4.21
N VAL A 31 -0.29 -19.06 -3.71
CA VAL A 31 0.33 -18.66 -2.42
C VAL A 31 -0.26 -19.49 -1.29
N ILE A 32 -1.58 -19.68 -1.27
CA ILE A 32 -2.25 -20.49 -0.25
C ILE A 32 -1.86 -21.95 -0.35
N GLU A 33 -1.78 -22.53 -1.55
CA GLU A 33 -1.32 -23.91 -1.74
C GLU A 33 0.12 -24.10 -1.25
N GLU A 34 1.03 -23.20 -1.60
CA GLU A 34 2.41 -23.23 -1.10
C GLU A 34 2.44 -23.13 0.42
N TYR A 35 1.64 -22.22 0.99
CA TYR A 35 1.52 -22.04 2.44
C TYR A 35 0.95 -23.28 3.13
N GLN A 36 -0.03 -23.97 2.54
CA GLN A 36 -0.60 -25.20 3.10
C GLN A 36 0.41 -26.35 3.10
N ASN A 37 1.23 -26.45 2.05
CA ASN A 37 2.19 -27.53 1.85
C ASN A 37 3.50 -27.37 2.64
N THR A 38 3.86 -26.15 3.04
CA THR A 38 5.05 -25.92 3.88
C THR A 38 4.82 -26.38 5.33
N PRO A 39 5.82 -26.98 6.00
CA PRO A 39 5.75 -27.26 7.43
C PRO A 39 5.91 -26.01 8.31
N TYR A 40 6.32 -24.88 7.72
CA TYR A 40 6.52 -23.60 8.39
C TYR A 40 5.36 -22.66 8.09
N LYS A 41 4.81 -22.00 9.09
CA LYS A 41 3.61 -21.16 8.95
C LYS A 41 3.82 -19.72 9.43
N THR A 42 4.98 -19.43 10.00
CA THR A 42 5.45 -18.07 10.29
C THR A 42 6.85 -17.85 9.73
N TYR A 43 7.25 -16.57 9.64
CA TYR A 43 8.64 -16.21 9.35
C TYR A 43 9.61 -16.85 10.35
N GLU A 44 9.30 -16.74 11.65
CA GLU A 44 10.13 -17.30 12.72
C GLU A 44 10.31 -18.82 12.60
N ASP A 45 9.23 -19.55 12.30
CA ASP A 45 9.27 -21.01 12.10
C ASP A 45 10.26 -21.40 10.99
N PHE A 46 10.21 -20.69 9.86
CA PHE A 46 11.09 -20.96 8.72
C PHE A 46 12.56 -20.69 9.05
N HIS A 47 12.85 -19.61 9.77
CA HIS A 47 14.23 -19.20 10.09
C HIS A 47 14.83 -20.03 11.23
N THR A 48 14.01 -20.47 12.20
CA THR A 48 14.44 -21.36 13.28
C THR A 48 14.39 -22.84 12.91
N LYS A 49 13.80 -23.17 11.75
CA LYS A 49 13.53 -24.54 11.29
C LYS A 49 12.59 -25.32 12.22
N THR A 50 11.71 -24.60 12.93
CA THR A 50 10.68 -25.18 13.80
C THR A 50 9.44 -25.55 12.97
N ILE A 51 8.98 -26.79 13.05
CA ILE A 51 7.74 -27.21 12.39
C ILE A 51 6.55 -26.62 13.18
N SER A 52 5.65 -25.94 12.48
CA SER A 52 4.48 -25.32 13.11
C SER A 52 3.46 -26.36 13.57
N ASP A 53 2.89 -26.16 14.76
CA ASP A 53 1.89 -27.04 15.38
C ASP A 53 0.46 -26.47 15.35
N PHE A 54 0.26 -25.29 14.75
CA PHE A 54 -1.02 -24.62 14.74
C PHE A 54 -1.90 -24.98 13.55
N GLU A 55 -3.19 -25.19 13.81
CA GLU A 55 -4.21 -25.37 12.79
C GLU A 55 -4.68 -24.03 12.22
N ASP A 56 -4.62 -23.89 10.90
CA ASP A 56 -5.11 -22.69 10.24
C ASP A 56 -6.63 -22.67 10.11
N LYS A 57 -7.21 -21.52 10.47
CA LYS A 57 -8.64 -21.26 10.25
C LYS A 57 -8.94 -21.20 8.76
N LYS A 58 -10.13 -21.71 8.40
CA LYS A 58 -10.64 -21.64 7.02
C LYS A 58 -10.75 -20.19 6.54
N ILE A 59 -10.09 -19.91 5.43
CA ILE A 59 -10.08 -18.59 4.76
C ILE A 59 -11.42 -18.35 4.05
N SER A 60 -11.93 -17.12 4.11
CA SER A 60 -13.07 -16.70 3.28
C SER A 60 -12.60 -15.90 2.07
N MET A 61 -12.58 -16.53 0.90
CA MET A 61 -12.21 -15.90 -0.37
C MET A 61 -13.22 -14.85 -0.88
N LYS A 62 -14.34 -14.67 -0.16
CA LYS A 62 -15.38 -13.68 -0.47
C LYS A 62 -15.11 -12.31 0.16
N SER A 63 -14.28 -12.24 1.22
CA SER A 63 -14.00 -10.99 1.94
C SER A 63 -12.83 -10.23 1.33
N LYS A 64 -13.09 -9.46 0.26
CA LYS A 64 -12.05 -8.74 -0.50
C LYS A 64 -11.23 -7.78 0.36
N GLY A 65 -11.80 -7.26 1.45
CA GLY A 65 -11.11 -6.36 2.40
C GLY A 65 -10.11 -7.05 3.34
N GLN A 66 -9.90 -8.37 3.20
CA GLN A 66 -8.91 -9.13 3.98
C GLN A 66 -7.65 -9.45 3.18
N TYR A 67 -7.60 -9.07 1.90
CA TYR A 67 -6.51 -9.48 1.02
C TYR A 67 -5.13 -9.02 1.51
N GLY A 68 -5.03 -7.79 2.04
CA GLY A 68 -3.80 -7.30 2.70
C GLY A 68 -3.34 -8.21 3.84
N ASN A 69 -4.20 -8.38 4.85
CA ASN A 69 -3.94 -9.23 6.02
C ASN A 69 -3.56 -10.67 5.63
N TYR A 70 -4.12 -11.18 4.54
CA TYR A 70 -3.82 -12.51 4.04
C TYR A 70 -2.47 -12.58 3.31
N ILE A 71 -2.04 -11.52 2.63
CA ILE A 71 -0.68 -11.44 2.08
C ILE A 71 0.34 -11.37 3.22
N GLU A 72 0.11 -10.54 4.24
CA GLU A 72 0.95 -10.48 5.45
C GLU A 72 1.14 -11.88 6.07
N LYS A 73 0.02 -12.58 6.31
CA LYS A 73 0.06 -13.91 6.93
C LYS A 73 0.63 -14.99 6.02
N TYR A 74 0.06 -15.17 4.83
CA TYR A 74 0.33 -16.36 4.02
C TYR A 74 1.54 -16.22 3.10
N PHE A 75 2.01 -15.00 2.83
CA PHE A 75 3.20 -14.78 2.00
C PHE A 75 4.41 -14.30 2.80
N TYR A 76 4.22 -13.41 3.78
CA TYR A 76 5.32 -12.90 4.61
C TYR A 76 5.48 -13.64 5.93
N GLY A 77 4.44 -14.31 6.44
CA GLY A 77 4.52 -15.14 7.63
C GLY A 77 4.29 -14.37 8.93
N TYR A 78 3.69 -13.18 8.84
CA TYR A 78 3.34 -12.36 9.99
C TYR A 78 1.92 -12.64 10.44
N GLN A 79 1.75 -12.96 11.73
CA GLN A 79 0.42 -13.12 12.28
C GLN A 79 -0.23 -11.74 12.49
N PRO A 80 -1.55 -11.61 12.30
CA PRO A 80 -2.25 -10.36 12.58
C PRO A 80 -1.99 -9.91 14.02
N ASN A 81 -1.38 -8.75 14.19
CA ASN A 81 -1.21 -8.09 15.47
C ASN A 81 -1.78 -6.65 15.38
N ASN A 82 -1.91 -5.97 16.52
CA ASN A 82 -2.35 -4.57 16.57
C ASN A 82 -1.16 -3.64 16.81
N ASP A 83 0.01 -3.99 16.29
CA ASP A 83 1.21 -3.20 16.52
C ASP A 83 1.12 -1.84 15.81
N SER A 84 1.58 -0.79 16.50
CA SER A 84 1.72 0.53 15.92
C SER A 84 2.94 0.62 15.01
N ALA A 85 3.97 -0.20 15.20
CA ALA A 85 5.17 -0.26 14.37
C ALA A 85 4.86 -0.63 12.90
N ALA A 86 5.84 -0.42 12.02
CA ALA A 86 5.74 -0.83 10.62
C ALA A 86 5.81 -2.36 10.50
N ASP A 87 5.19 -2.93 9.45
CA ASP A 87 5.13 -4.39 9.27
C ASP A 87 6.52 -5.07 9.24
N PHE A 88 7.53 -4.40 8.70
CA PHE A 88 8.94 -4.80 8.79
C PHE A 88 9.71 -3.80 9.66
N GLU A 89 9.57 -3.94 10.97
CA GLU A 89 10.08 -2.98 11.98
C GLU A 89 11.58 -2.69 11.83
N LYS A 90 12.41 -3.72 11.64
CA LYS A 90 13.88 -3.61 11.58
C LYS A 90 14.39 -2.68 10.49
N ILE A 91 13.60 -2.48 9.42
CA ILE A 91 13.94 -1.65 8.27
C ILE A 91 13.00 -0.45 8.10
N GLY A 92 12.03 -0.28 9.01
CA GLY A 92 11.03 0.79 8.95
C GLY A 92 10.21 0.77 7.66
N LEU A 93 9.76 -0.40 7.22
CA LEU A 93 8.99 -0.57 5.98
C LEU A 93 7.57 -1.04 6.30
N GLU A 94 6.58 -0.25 5.88
CA GLU A 94 5.17 -0.63 5.94
C GLU A 94 4.75 -1.41 4.69
N LEU A 95 3.88 -2.41 4.83
CA LEU A 95 3.29 -3.12 3.71
C LEU A 95 1.88 -2.60 3.44
N LYS A 96 1.58 -2.24 2.19
CA LYS A 96 0.20 -1.98 1.77
C LYS A 96 -0.14 -2.70 0.48
N VAL A 97 -1.19 -3.51 0.55
CA VAL A 97 -1.81 -4.13 -0.62
C VAL A 97 -2.96 -3.24 -1.08
N THR A 98 -2.91 -2.74 -2.31
CA THR A 98 -3.85 -1.72 -2.79
C THR A 98 -4.38 -2.01 -4.20
N PRO A 99 -5.70 -1.89 -4.43
CA PRO A 99 -6.28 -2.15 -5.74
C PRO A 99 -6.19 -0.94 -6.68
N PHE A 100 -5.87 -1.22 -7.94
CA PHE A 100 -6.20 -0.33 -9.05
C PHE A 100 -7.39 -0.89 -9.85
N LYS A 101 -7.89 -0.10 -10.79
CA LYS A 101 -8.88 -0.52 -11.78
C LYS A 101 -8.44 -0.07 -13.17
N VAL A 102 -8.86 -0.85 -14.17
CA VAL A 102 -8.78 -0.47 -15.59
C VAL A 102 -10.15 0.04 -16.00
N ASN A 103 -10.23 1.28 -16.46
CA ASN A 103 -11.47 1.91 -16.90
C ASN A 103 -11.86 1.41 -18.30
N LYS A 104 -13.11 1.66 -18.73
CA LYS A 104 -13.62 1.24 -20.04
C LYS A 104 -12.80 1.76 -21.23
N ASN A 105 -12.17 2.93 -21.07
CA ASN A 105 -11.30 3.54 -22.07
C ASN A 105 -9.85 3.03 -22.02
N GLY A 106 -9.53 2.04 -21.19
CA GLY A 106 -8.19 1.48 -21.02
C GLY A 106 -7.29 2.22 -20.03
N SER A 107 -7.68 3.42 -19.56
CA SER A 107 -6.90 4.14 -18.54
C SER A 107 -6.89 3.41 -17.20
N ILE A 108 -5.81 3.55 -16.44
CA ILE A 108 -5.66 2.97 -15.10
C ILE A 108 -5.93 4.05 -14.05
N SER A 109 -6.63 3.70 -12.97
CA SER A 109 -6.77 4.57 -11.81
C SER A 109 -6.79 3.80 -10.51
N ALA A 110 -6.53 4.49 -9.39
CA ALA A 110 -6.71 3.90 -8.09
C ALA A 110 -8.19 3.54 -7.90
N LYS A 111 -8.46 2.37 -7.33
CA LYS A 111 -9.84 1.97 -7.02
C LYS A 111 -10.33 2.62 -5.72
N GLU A 112 -9.41 2.86 -4.80
CA GLU A 112 -9.66 3.45 -3.50
C GLU A 112 -8.46 4.32 -3.08
N ARG A 113 -8.65 5.05 -1.98
CA ARG A 113 -7.60 5.78 -1.26
C ARG A 113 -6.63 4.81 -0.57
N LEU A 114 -5.41 5.26 -0.27
CA LEU A 114 -4.47 4.47 0.51
C LEU A 114 -4.53 4.91 1.98
N VAL A 115 -5.13 4.09 2.84
CA VAL A 115 -5.15 4.35 4.29
C VAL A 115 -3.79 4.00 4.90
N LEU A 116 -3.22 4.91 5.68
CA LEU A 116 -1.86 4.82 6.22
C LEU A 116 -1.87 4.30 7.67
N THR A 117 -2.09 5.19 8.64
CA THR A 117 -2.18 4.87 10.07
C THR A 117 -3.29 5.66 10.77
N ILE A 118 -3.71 5.22 11.96
CA ILE A 118 -4.68 5.93 12.78
C ILE A 118 -4.10 7.28 13.20
N LEU A 119 -4.90 8.34 13.07
CA LEU A 119 -4.60 9.65 13.65
C LEU A 119 -5.08 9.62 15.11
N ASN A 120 -4.14 9.48 16.05
CA ASN A 120 -4.42 9.63 17.47
C ASN A 120 -4.37 11.12 17.83
N TYR A 121 -5.54 11.76 17.98
CA TYR A 121 -5.61 13.20 18.27
C TYR A 121 -4.83 13.63 19.52
N MET A 122 -4.70 12.75 20.51
CA MET A 122 -4.08 13.07 21.80
C MET A 122 -2.55 12.93 21.80
N GLU A 123 -2.01 12.09 20.91
CA GLU A 123 -0.60 11.70 20.92
C GLU A 123 0.15 12.14 19.66
N GLU A 124 -0.55 12.38 18.55
CA GLU A 124 0.08 12.76 17.29
C GLU A 124 0.82 14.09 17.46
N ASN A 125 2.04 14.15 16.92
CA ASN A 125 2.74 15.43 16.82
C ASN A 125 1.94 16.32 15.84
N LEU A 126 1.53 17.50 16.28
CA LEU A 126 0.75 18.43 15.46
C LEU A 126 1.60 19.58 14.90
N ASP A 127 2.87 19.67 15.29
CA ASP A 127 3.79 20.76 14.96
C ASP A 127 4.79 20.38 13.86
N ASP A 128 5.25 19.12 13.86
CA ASP A 128 6.28 18.64 12.95
C ASP A 128 5.89 17.29 12.33
N PHE A 129 5.65 17.31 11.01
CA PHE A 129 5.30 16.16 10.21
C PHE A 129 6.33 15.02 10.31
N TYR A 130 7.63 15.34 10.32
CA TYR A 130 8.68 14.32 10.34
C TYR A 130 8.87 13.65 11.70
N SER A 131 8.25 14.23 12.74
CA SER A 131 8.20 13.69 14.10
C SER A 131 6.86 13.03 14.43
N THR A 132 6.00 12.78 13.43
CA THR A 132 4.70 12.11 13.60
C THR A 132 4.81 10.60 13.66
N HIS A 133 3.79 9.95 14.23
CA HIS A 133 3.61 8.51 14.10
C HIS A 133 3.39 8.10 12.64
N LEU A 134 2.71 8.94 11.86
CA LEU A 134 2.56 8.76 10.42
C LEU A 134 3.91 8.63 9.71
N TRP A 135 4.86 9.55 9.94
CA TRP A 135 6.17 9.49 9.32
C TRP A 135 6.98 8.28 9.79
N GLN A 136 6.98 8.01 11.10
CA GLN A 136 7.65 6.85 11.66
C GLN A 136 7.20 5.54 11.00
N LYS A 137 5.89 5.35 10.84
CA LYS A 137 5.33 4.12 10.25
C LYS A 137 5.41 4.11 8.73
N CYS A 138 5.16 5.24 8.07
CA CYS A 138 4.91 5.29 6.62
C CYS A 138 5.94 6.11 5.83
N SER A 139 7.15 6.35 6.36
CA SER A 139 8.25 6.97 5.60
C SER A 139 8.68 6.13 4.40
N LYS A 140 8.58 4.79 4.50
CA LYS A 140 8.75 3.84 3.39
C LYS A 140 7.59 2.87 3.37
N ILE A 141 7.03 2.63 2.18
CA ILE A 141 5.89 1.74 2.00
C ILE A 141 6.14 0.80 0.82
N LEU A 142 6.06 -0.50 1.07
CA LEU A 142 6.00 -1.50 0.02
C LEU A 142 4.57 -1.62 -0.51
N LEU A 143 4.32 -1.06 -1.68
CA LEU A 143 3.03 -1.10 -2.34
C LEU A 143 2.93 -2.33 -3.25
N LEU A 144 1.93 -3.17 -2.97
CA LEU A 144 1.57 -4.32 -3.80
C LEU A 144 0.24 -4.03 -4.52
N PHE A 145 0.34 -3.71 -5.81
CA PHE A 145 -0.82 -3.36 -6.62
C PHE A 145 -1.45 -4.58 -7.26
N TYR A 146 -2.77 -4.72 -7.16
CA TYR A 146 -3.54 -5.74 -7.88
C TYR A 146 -4.74 -5.12 -8.59
N ASN A 147 -5.25 -5.79 -9.62
CA ASN A 147 -6.46 -5.30 -10.30
C ASN A 147 -7.70 -5.71 -9.48
N GLY A 148 -8.37 -4.73 -8.88
CA GLY A 148 -9.49 -4.94 -7.98
C GLY A 148 -10.86 -5.04 -8.65
N LEU A 149 -10.96 -4.87 -9.98
CA LEU A 149 -12.20 -5.02 -10.76
C LEU A 149 -12.02 -6.09 -11.82
N LEU A 150 -12.29 -7.33 -11.43
CA LEU A 150 -12.31 -8.50 -12.32
C LEU A 150 -13.64 -9.23 -12.12
N ASP A 151 -14.44 -9.29 -13.19
CA ASP A 151 -15.75 -9.93 -13.16
C ASP A 151 -15.62 -11.44 -12.96
N GLY A 152 -16.51 -12.01 -12.13
CA GLY A 152 -16.55 -13.45 -11.86
C GLY A 152 -15.38 -14.01 -11.02
N GLN A 153 -14.43 -13.16 -10.61
CA GLN A 153 -13.25 -13.60 -9.85
C GLN A 153 -13.44 -13.48 -8.33
N THR A 154 -12.84 -14.43 -7.63
CA THR A 154 -12.71 -14.39 -6.17
C THR A 154 -11.32 -13.88 -5.78
N MET A 155 -11.08 -13.66 -4.49
CA MET A 155 -9.74 -13.27 -4.01
C MET A 155 -8.67 -14.33 -4.33
N ALA A 156 -9.04 -15.60 -4.51
CA ALA A 156 -8.13 -16.66 -4.94
C ALA A 156 -7.49 -16.37 -6.31
N ASP A 157 -8.19 -15.63 -7.18
CA ASP A 157 -7.72 -15.29 -8.52
C ASP A 157 -6.83 -14.04 -8.55
N TYR A 158 -6.69 -13.31 -7.44
CA TYR A 158 -5.92 -12.08 -7.40
C TYR A 158 -4.45 -12.34 -7.69
N VAL A 159 -3.86 -11.46 -8.51
CA VAL A 159 -2.45 -11.48 -8.89
C VAL A 159 -1.92 -10.07 -8.66
N ILE A 160 -0.82 -9.94 -7.94
CA ILE A 160 -0.09 -8.67 -7.83
C ILE A 160 0.46 -8.35 -9.21
N LYS A 161 0.23 -7.13 -9.71
CA LYS A 161 0.68 -6.65 -11.02
C LYS A 161 1.84 -5.68 -10.95
N LYS A 162 2.10 -5.12 -9.76
CA LYS A 162 3.25 -4.26 -9.52
C LYS A 162 3.66 -4.33 -8.07
N VAL A 163 4.96 -4.48 -7.85
CA VAL A 163 5.63 -4.24 -6.58
C VAL A 163 6.33 -2.90 -6.72
N PHE A 164 6.11 -1.99 -5.76
CA PHE A 164 6.69 -0.65 -5.80
C PHE A 164 7.12 -0.23 -4.40
N LEU A 165 8.39 0.12 -4.24
CA LEU A 165 8.86 0.77 -3.02
C LEU A 165 8.54 2.25 -3.12
N PHE A 166 7.56 2.69 -2.35
CA PHE A 166 7.18 4.08 -2.22
C PHE A 166 8.00 4.75 -1.12
N GLU A 167 8.64 5.85 -1.51
CA GLU A 167 9.15 6.88 -0.62
C GLU A 167 8.47 8.18 -1.02
N TRP A 168 8.37 9.12 -0.09
CA TRP A 168 7.72 10.39 -0.35
C TRP A 168 8.48 11.17 -1.43
N PHE A 169 7.78 11.58 -2.49
CA PHE A 169 8.38 12.30 -3.60
C PHE A 169 8.63 13.76 -3.20
N GLU A 170 9.88 14.21 -3.32
CA GLU A 170 10.31 15.55 -2.92
C GLU A 170 9.45 16.65 -3.59
N GLU A 171 9.12 16.47 -4.86
CA GLU A 171 8.29 17.42 -5.62
C GLU A 171 6.84 17.52 -5.11
N ASP A 172 6.34 16.51 -4.39
CA ASP A 172 5.00 16.47 -3.85
C ASP A 172 4.96 16.95 -2.38
N MET A 173 6.12 17.10 -1.73
CA MET A 173 6.22 17.38 -0.29
C MET A 173 5.65 18.72 0.13
N GLU A 174 5.76 19.76 -0.71
CA GLU A 174 5.18 21.08 -0.39
C GLU A 174 3.67 20.98 -0.14
N VAL A 175 2.95 20.26 -1.01
CA VAL A 175 1.49 20.06 -0.90
C VAL A 175 1.16 19.17 0.30
N ILE A 176 1.94 18.11 0.54
CA ILE A 176 1.74 17.20 1.67
C ILE A 176 1.89 17.93 3.01
N LEU A 177 2.90 18.78 3.14
CA LEU A 177 3.15 19.56 4.36
C LEU A 177 2.06 20.63 4.56
N GLU A 178 1.56 21.26 3.48
CA GLU A 178 0.43 22.18 3.56
C GLU A 178 -0.85 21.47 4.02
N ASP A 179 -1.15 20.29 3.46
CA ASP A 179 -2.29 19.46 3.85
C ASP A 179 -2.22 19.08 5.33
N TYR A 180 -1.06 18.57 5.77
CA TYR A 180 -0.82 18.23 7.17
C TYR A 180 -1.03 19.44 8.08
N LYS A 181 -0.47 20.61 7.71
CA LYS A 181 -0.63 21.85 8.48
C LYS A 181 -2.09 22.25 8.60
N ARG A 182 -2.86 22.24 7.51
CA ARG A 182 -4.28 22.61 7.52
C ARG A 182 -5.11 21.68 8.43
N ILE A 183 -4.83 20.38 8.39
CA ILE A 183 -5.50 19.37 9.22
C ILE A 183 -5.14 19.58 10.69
N THR A 184 -3.86 19.73 11.00
CA THR A 184 -3.37 19.90 12.38
C THR A 184 -3.78 21.23 13.00
N GLU A 185 -3.83 22.32 12.24
CA GLU A 185 -4.38 23.61 12.69
C GLU A 185 -5.85 23.50 13.08
N LYS A 186 -6.64 22.72 12.32
CA LYS A 186 -8.04 22.48 12.69
C LYS A 186 -8.16 21.73 14.02
N ILE A 187 -7.31 20.72 14.25
CA ILE A 187 -7.23 20.01 15.54
C ILE A 187 -6.83 20.97 16.66
N LYS A 188 -5.76 21.74 16.47
CA LYS A 188 -5.27 22.77 17.41
C LYS A 188 -6.32 23.80 17.78
N SER A 189 -7.25 24.11 16.87
CA SER A 189 -8.38 25.01 17.11
C SER A 189 -9.57 24.36 17.85
N GLY A 190 -9.44 23.11 18.32
CA GLY A 190 -10.52 22.39 19.02
C GLY A 190 -11.60 21.81 18.10
N ARG A 191 -11.33 21.75 16.79
CA ARG A 191 -12.30 21.42 15.74
C ARG A 191 -12.02 20.09 15.04
N ALA A 192 -11.42 19.11 15.74
CA ALA A 192 -11.17 17.80 15.16
C ALA A 192 -12.47 17.09 14.70
N HIS A 193 -13.61 17.37 15.34
CA HIS A 193 -14.92 16.85 14.95
C HIS A 193 -15.40 17.40 13.58
N GLU A 194 -14.86 18.54 13.13
CA GLU A 194 -15.14 19.16 11.82
C GLU A 194 -14.18 18.69 10.71
N LEU A 195 -13.23 17.79 11.01
CA LEU A 195 -12.32 17.26 10.00
C LEU A 195 -13.10 16.57 8.87
N SER A 196 -12.54 16.58 7.68
CA SER A 196 -13.15 16.00 6.48
C SER A 196 -12.08 15.64 5.45
N GLU A 197 -12.43 14.77 4.49
CA GLU A 197 -11.50 14.40 3.42
C GLU A 197 -11.10 15.60 2.53
N SER A 198 -11.92 16.67 2.51
CA SER A 198 -11.63 17.92 1.79
C SER A 198 -10.60 18.81 2.47
N ASP A 199 -10.18 18.50 3.69
CA ASP A 199 -9.09 19.21 4.36
C ASP A 199 -7.70 18.86 3.80
N GLY A 200 -7.63 18.03 2.77
CA GLY A 200 -6.41 17.54 2.14
C GLY A 200 -6.50 17.47 0.62
N ASN A 201 -5.40 17.72 -0.08
CA ASN A 201 -5.25 17.58 -1.53
C ASN A 201 -4.61 16.24 -1.91
N TYR A 202 -3.47 15.91 -1.30
CA TYR A 202 -2.71 14.66 -1.43
C TYR A 202 -2.83 13.82 -0.16
N LEU A 203 -2.49 14.41 0.99
CA LEU A 203 -2.64 13.80 2.31
C LEU A 203 -3.96 14.26 2.92
N SER A 204 -4.75 13.35 3.49
CA SER A 204 -5.99 13.71 4.19
C SER A 204 -6.31 12.77 5.33
N THR A 205 -7.53 12.84 5.87
CA THR A 205 -8.03 11.94 6.90
C THR A 205 -9.41 11.35 6.55
N CYS A 206 -9.55 10.03 6.62
CA CYS A 206 -10.86 9.35 6.57
C CYS A 206 -11.33 8.91 7.94
N THR A 207 -12.63 8.78 8.11
CA THR A 207 -13.22 8.13 9.29
C THR A 207 -12.91 6.62 9.29
N LYS A 208 -12.50 6.07 10.43
CA LYS A 208 -12.24 4.63 10.60
C LYS A 208 -12.88 4.11 11.89
N GLY A 209 -13.70 3.06 11.80
CA GLY A 209 -14.32 2.43 12.96
C GLY A 209 -15.59 1.64 12.61
N ALA A 210 -16.09 0.87 13.56
CA ALA A 210 -17.30 0.04 13.39
C ALA A 210 -18.62 0.85 13.37
N GLY A 211 -18.54 2.18 13.51
CA GLY A 211 -19.68 3.08 13.66
C GLY A 211 -20.46 2.85 14.97
N LYS A 212 -21.74 3.25 14.97
CA LYS A 212 -22.67 3.11 16.11
C LYS A 212 -22.19 3.79 17.40
N GLY A 213 -21.45 4.90 17.27
CA GLY A 213 -20.95 5.67 18.41
C GLY A 213 -19.69 5.08 19.07
N LYS A 214 -19.19 3.93 18.62
CA LYS A 214 -17.96 3.31 19.14
C LYS A 214 -16.68 3.91 18.55
N ASP A 215 -16.85 4.78 17.56
CA ASP A 215 -15.82 5.45 16.79
C ASP A 215 -15.52 6.86 17.28
N PHE A 216 -16.16 7.36 18.34
CA PHE A 216 -15.79 8.66 18.92
C PHE A 216 -14.51 8.56 19.77
N ARG A 217 -13.70 9.60 19.73
CA ARG A 217 -12.43 9.77 20.44
C ARG A 217 -12.37 11.17 21.05
N GLU A 218 -11.61 11.29 22.12
CA GLU A 218 -11.25 12.58 22.70
C GLU A 218 -10.32 13.35 21.76
N GLN A 219 -10.27 14.68 21.95
CA GLN A 219 -9.35 15.56 21.24
C GLN A 219 -8.72 16.57 22.23
N PRO A 220 -7.51 17.07 21.97
CA PRO A 220 -6.72 17.79 22.98
C PRO A 220 -7.22 19.20 23.31
N PHE A 221 -7.96 19.85 22.41
CA PHE A 221 -8.30 21.28 22.53
C PHE A 221 -9.81 21.56 22.57
N SER A 222 -10.64 20.54 22.84
CA SER A 222 -12.09 20.70 23.02
C SER A 222 -12.68 19.50 23.75
N ASN A 223 -13.77 19.73 24.51
CA ASN A 223 -14.54 18.67 25.16
C ASN A 223 -15.50 17.94 24.19
N GLU A 224 -15.72 18.47 22.99
CA GLU A 224 -16.57 17.83 21.98
C GLU A 224 -15.83 16.64 21.35
N PRO A 225 -16.35 15.40 21.47
CA PRO A 225 -15.69 14.23 20.89
C PRO A 225 -15.65 14.28 19.36
N ALA A 226 -14.56 13.77 18.77
CA ALA A 226 -14.39 13.67 17.33
C ALA A 226 -14.49 12.23 16.86
N LYS A 227 -14.91 12.01 15.61
CA LYS A 227 -14.85 10.65 15.02
C LYS A 227 -13.39 10.23 14.86
N GLN A 228 -13.10 8.95 15.10
CA GLN A 228 -11.80 8.34 14.87
C GLN A 228 -11.47 8.44 13.38
N ARG A 229 -10.23 8.83 13.10
CA ARG A 229 -9.73 8.98 11.75
C ARG A 229 -8.42 8.24 11.53
N ALA A 230 -8.10 8.02 10.27
CA ALA A 230 -6.81 7.57 9.82
C ALA A 230 -6.27 8.54 8.77
N TRP A 231 -4.96 8.78 8.80
CA TRP A 231 -4.25 9.41 7.71
C TRP A 231 -4.37 8.59 6.43
N GLU A 232 -4.41 9.27 5.30
CA GLU A 232 -4.52 8.64 3.99
C GLU A 232 -3.87 9.45 2.88
N LEU A 233 -3.46 8.75 1.83
CA LEU A 233 -3.24 9.35 0.52
C LEU A 233 -4.54 9.26 -0.28
N LYS A 234 -5.02 10.41 -0.79
CA LYS A 234 -6.28 10.49 -1.51
C LYS A 234 -6.26 9.65 -2.78
N SER A 235 -7.42 9.11 -3.13
CA SER A 235 -7.58 8.28 -4.35
C SER A 235 -7.17 9.02 -5.64
N SER A 236 -7.38 10.34 -5.69
CA SER A 236 -6.92 11.22 -6.77
C SER A 236 -5.39 11.25 -6.87
N TYR A 237 -4.71 11.41 -5.74
CA TYR A 237 -3.25 11.41 -5.68
C TYR A 237 -2.67 10.03 -5.99
N MET A 238 -3.26 8.95 -5.45
CA MET A 238 -2.89 7.58 -5.83
C MET A 238 -3.06 7.32 -7.32
N THR A 239 -4.11 7.87 -7.95
CA THR A 239 -4.29 7.80 -9.40
C THR A 239 -3.22 8.57 -10.15
N TYR A 240 -2.83 9.75 -9.67
CA TYR A 240 -1.71 10.51 -10.22
C TYR A 240 -0.40 9.72 -10.14
N LEU A 241 -0.07 9.14 -8.98
CA LEU A 241 1.12 8.31 -8.80
C LEU A 241 1.13 7.09 -9.72
N ILE A 242 0.00 6.39 -9.84
CA ILE A 242 -0.16 5.25 -10.76
C ILE A 242 0.24 5.64 -12.19
N ASN A 243 -0.31 6.76 -12.67
CA ASN A 243 -0.16 7.17 -14.07
C ASN A 243 1.18 7.84 -14.39
N ASN A 244 1.86 8.42 -13.40
CA ASN A 244 3.05 9.24 -13.64
C ASN A 244 4.33 8.67 -13.03
N LYS A 245 4.23 7.85 -11.97
CA LYS A 245 5.40 7.41 -11.17
C LYS A 245 5.54 5.88 -11.07
N ILE A 246 4.43 5.14 -11.05
CA ILE A 246 4.44 3.71 -10.67
C ILE A 246 4.39 2.77 -11.89
N PHE A 247 3.43 2.96 -12.78
CA PHE A 247 3.25 2.09 -13.97
C PHE A 247 3.95 2.63 -15.22
N THR A 248 4.39 3.88 -15.20
CA THR A 248 5.23 4.46 -16.24
C THR A 248 6.68 4.04 -16.01
N PRO A 249 7.43 3.60 -17.03
CA PRO A 249 8.86 3.39 -16.89
C PRO A 249 9.50 4.71 -16.45
N LEU A 250 10.11 4.72 -15.26
CA LEU A 250 10.92 5.85 -14.83
C LEU A 250 12.05 6.00 -15.86
N VAL A 251 11.94 6.99 -16.74
CA VAL A 251 13.11 7.45 -17.50
C VAL A 251 14.04 8.04 -16.46
N LYS A 252 15.04 7.27 -16.01
CA LYS A 252 16.14 7.82 -15.23
C LYS A 252 16.80 8.89 -16.09
N SER A 253 16.55 10.17 -15.80
CA SER A 253 17.31 11.26 -16.38
C SER A 253 18.70 11.24 -15.76
N SER A 254 19.57 10.39 -16.26
CA SER A 254 21.00 10.60 -16.11
C SER A 254 21.46 11.55 -17.20
N ALA A 255 22.22 12.56 -16.77
CA ALA A 255 23.20 13.34 -17.52
C ALA A 255 22.75 14.68 -18.15
N THR A 256 23.37 15.74 -17.60
CA THR A 256 24.12 16.77 -18.34
C THR A 256 23.91 16.90 -19.85
N SER A 257 23.56 18.14 -20.23
CA SER A 257 23.89 18.83 -21.49
C SER A 257 23.44 18.22 -22.82
N SER A 258 22.63 19.02 -23.51
CA SER A 258 22.56 19.21 -24.97
C SER A 258 22.23 17.98 -25.83
N LEU A 259 20.97 17.86 -26.22
CA LEU A 259 20.47 18.15 -27.58
C LEU A 259 19.01 17.72 -27.66
N ILE A 260 18.20 18.60 -28.25
CA ILE A 260 16.78 18.37 -28.51
C ILE A 260 16.64 17.25 -29.55
N THR A 261 15.99 16.15 -29.18
CA THR A 261 15.25 15.31 -30.13
C THR A 261 13.87 15.04 -29.56
N ARG A 262 12.85 15.48 -30.31
CA ARG A 262 11.42 15.24 -30.05
C ARG A 262 11.18 13.76 -29.72
N ALA A 263 10.54 13.48 -28.60
CA ALA A 263 9.93 12.19 -28.34
C ALA A 263 8.79 11.96 -29.37
N PRO A 264 8.66 10.77 -29.96
CA PRO A 264 7.52 10.47 -30.81
C PRO A 264 6.27 10.36 -29.93
N GLU A 265 5.20 11.04 -30.36
CA GLU A 265 3.84 10.78 -29.87
C GLU A 265 3.53 9.28 -29.99
N VAL A 266 3.37 8.60 -28.87
CA VAL A 266 2.75 7.28 -28.85
C VAL A 266 1.25 7.49 -29.08
N LYS A 267 0.86 7.55 -30.36
CA LYS A 267 -0.52 7.34 -30.77
C LYS A 267 -0.89 5.90 -30.42
N LEU A 268 -1.62 5.74 -29.33
CA LEU A 268 -2.24 4.47 -28.94
C LEU A 268 -3.39 4.17 -29.91
N PHE A 269 -3.07 3.66 -31.11
CA PHE A 269 -4.03 2.99 -31.99
C PHE A 269 -3.89 1.48 -31.80
N GLY A 270 -5.03 0.82 -31.55
CA GLY A 270 -5.12 -0.64 -31.53
C GLY A 270 -6.36 -1.08 -30.78
N LEU A 271 -7.53 -1.02 -31.41
CA LEU A 271 -8.20 -2.17 -32.03
C LEU A 271 -8.54 -3.27 -31.02
N ALA A 272 -9.84 -3.38 -30.79
CA ALA A 272 -10.49 -4.52 -30.18
C ALA A 272 -10.11 -5.83 -30.88
N GLN A 273 -10.21 -6.92 -30.12
CA GLN A 273 -10.01 -8.33 -30.49
C GLN A 273 -8.58 -8.84 -30.42
N THR A 274 -8.15 -9.32 -29.24
CA THR A 274 -8.03 -10.76 -28.92
C THR A 274 -7.48 -10.94 -27.51
N LYS A 275 -7.85 -12.06 -26.88
CA LYS A 275 -7.46 -12.48 -25.53
C LYS A 275 -5.93 -12.50 -25.37
N TYR A 276 -5.46 -12.19 -24.17
CA TYR A 276 -4.07 -12.22 -23.69
C TYR A 276 -3.21 -10.99 -24.00
N LEU A 277 -3.22 -10.02 -23.08
CA LEU A 277 -2.18 -9.01 -22.98
C LEU A 277 -0.96 -9.66 -22.29
N ARG A 278 0.05 -10.04 -23.08
CA ARG A 278 1.34 -10.53 -22.58
C ARG A 278 2.27 -9.33 -22.45
N PHE A 279 2.61 -8.94 -21.23
CA PHE A 279 3.64 -7.92 -20.99
C PHE A 279 5.01 -8.55 -21.25
N TYR A 280 5.75 -8.05 -22.24
CA TYR A 280 7.15 -8.42 -22.45
C TYR A 280 8.02 -7.47 -21.61
N THR A 281 8.77 -8.03 -20.67
CA THR A 281 9.93 -7.37 -20.06
C THR A 281 11.06 -7.37 -21.08
N CYS A 282 11.52 -6.20 -21.48
CA CYS A 282 12.73 -6.08 -22.29
C CYS A 282 13.93 -6.19 -21.35
N GLU A 283 14.66 -7.31 -21.44
CA GLU A 283 16.02 -7.41 -20.92
C GLU A 283 16.91 -6.45 -21.74
N VAL A 284 17.57 -5.54 -21.04
CA VAL A 284 18.62 -4.71 -21.64
C VAL A 284 19.94 -5.41 -21.36
N VAL A 285 20.61 -5.88 -22.42
CA VAL A 285 22.01 -6.31 -22.41
C VAL A 285 22.92 -5.10 -22.30
#